data_AF-A0AAD4BQA0-F1
#
_entry.id   AF-A0AAD4BQA0-F1
#
_cell.length_a   1.000
_cell.length_b   1.000
_cell.length_c   1.000
_cell.angle_alpha   90.00
_cell.angle_beta   90.00
_cell.angle_gamma   90.00
#
_symmetry.space_group_name_H-M   'P 1'
#
loop_
_entity.id
_entity.type
_entity.pdbx_description
1 polymer ?
#
loop_
_entity_poly.entity_id
_entity_poly.type
_entity_poly.pdbx_seq_one_letter_code
_entity_poly.pdbx_strand_id
1 'polypeptide(L)' 'MFARLASVFIALVVVAGVVVADCPVGQKSYCCGSVTPNGVLGYNCPPFDPASGYSCSGQKRCCVYQDTNGFGYGCSDA' A
#
# COMPACT_ATOMS: atom_id res chain seq x y z
N MET A 1 -33.97 -17.28 -2.75
CA MET A 1 -32.87 -17.52 -3.70
C MET A 1 -31.56 -17.30 -2.97
N PHE A 2 -30.96 -18.39 -2.47
CA PHE A 2 -29.73 -18.45 -1.71
C PHE A 2 -28.87 -19.53 -2.38
N ALA A 3 -28.05 -19.13 -3.35
CA ALA A 3 -27.13 -19.99 -4.10
C ALA A 3 -26.13 -19.13 -4.90
N ARG A 4 -25.24 -18.41 -4.19
CA ARG A 4 -23.99 -17.85 -4.75
C ARG A 4 -22.90 -17.96 -3.68
N LEU A 5 -22.68 -19.17 -3.17
CA LEU A 5 -21.72 -19.47 -2.10
C LEU A 5 -20.63 -20.47 -2.53
N ALA A 6 -20.48 -20.75 -3.84
CA ALA A 6 -19.53 -21.72 -4.40
C ALA A 6 -18.45 -21.12 -5.31
N SER A 7 -18.50 -19.81 -5.62
CA SER A 7 -17.51 -19.13 -6.47
C SER A 7 -16.34 -18.51 -5.69
N VAL A 8 -16.25 -18.77 -4.38
CA VAL A 8 -15.24 -18.16 -3.49
C VAL A 8 -13.92 -18.97 -3.43
N PHE A 9 -13.92 -20.26 -3.78
CA PHE A 9 -12.73 -21.11 -3.62
C PHE A 9 -11.73 -21.03 -4.79
N ILE A 10 -12.16 -20.62 -6.00
CA ILE A 10 -11.30 -20.65 -7.21
C ILE A 10 -10.54 -19.32 -7.42
N ALA A 11 -10.91 -18.25 -6.73
CA ALA A 11 -10.14 -16.98 -6.76
C ALA A 11 -8.86 -17.01 -5.90
N LEU A 12 -8.60 -18.09 -5.16
CA LEU A 12 -7.58 -18.11 -4.10
C LEU A 12 -6.22 -18.73 -4.50
N VAL A 13 -6.04 -19.24 -5.73
CA VAL A 13 -4.87 -20.10 -6.07
C VAL A 13 -3.94 -19.54 -7.16
N VAL A 14 -4.27 -18.43 -7.80
CA VAL A 14 -3.41 -17.77 -8.81
C VAL A 14 -3.63 -16.27 -8.60
N VAL A 15 -2.93 -15.58 -7.70
CA VAL A 15 -1.65 -14.90 -7.94
C VAL A 15 -1.10 -14.52 -6.55
N ALA A 16 -0.21 -15.34 -5.99
CA ALA A 16 0.57 -15.02 -4.78
C ALA A 16 2.08 -15.15 -5.07
N GLY A 17 2.49 -14.80 -6.29
CA GLY A 17 3.85 -14.99 -6.79
C GLY A 17 4.36 -13.89 -7.71
N VAL A 18 3.72 -12.71 -7.71
CA VAL A 18 4.31 -11.52 -8.32
C VAL A 18 4.59 -10.55 -7.19
N VAL A 19 5.86 -10.47 -6.80
CA VAL A 19 6.38 -9.38 -5.96
C VAL A 19 6.39 -8.14 -6.85
N VAL A 20 5.21 -7.61 -7.18
CA VAL A 20 5.12 -6.31 -7.81
C VAL A 20 5.50 -5.33 -6.73
N ALA A 21 6.68 -4.74 -6.85
CA ALA A 21 6.93 -3.47 -6.21
C ALA A 21 5.78 -2.55 -6.64
N ASP A 22 4.77 -2.36 -5.77
CA ASP A 22 3.64 -1.43 -6.03
C ASP A 22 4.17 -0.04 -6.38
N CYS A 23 5.40 0.27 -5.96
CA CYS A 23 6.04 1.54 -6.20
C CYS A 23 7.05 1.51 -7.34
N PRO A 24 7.14 2.59 -8.13
CA PRO A 24 8.17 2.74 -9.15
C PRO A 24 9.57 2.68 -8.53
N VAL A 25 10.55 2.31 -9.35
CA VAL A 25 11.95 2.18 -8.94
C VAL A 25 12.43 3.49 -8.30
N GLY A 26 12.97 3.39 -7.09
CA GLY A 26 13.42 4.55 -6.29
C GLY A 26 12.37 5.07 -5.30
N GLN A 27 11.18 4.48 -5.23
CA GLN A 27 10.18 4.76 -4.20
C GLN A 27 9.94 3.53 -3.32
N LYS A 28 9.46 3.77 -2.09
CA LYS A 28 9.06 2.72 -1.15
C LYS A 28 7.59 2.84 -0.82
N SER A 29 6.96 1.72 -0.51
CA SER A 29 5.57 1.68 -0.06
C SER A 29 5.47 2.12 1.40
N TYR A 30 4.57 3.06 1.66
CA TYR A 30 4.24 3.55 2.98
C TYR A 30 2.73 3.53 3.17
N CYS A 31 2.31 3.42 4.42
CA CYS A 31 0.90 3.47 4.79
C CYS A 31 0.61 4.82 5.42
N CYS A 32 0.12 5.80 4.66
CA CYS A 32 -0.12 7.15 5.15
C CYS A 32 -1.50 7.29 5.79
N GLY A 33 -1.57 7.87 6.98
CA GLY A 33 -2.83 8.24 7.62
C GLY A 33 -3.57 9.33 6.86
N SER A 34 -2.85 10.31 6.32
CA SER A 34 -3.38 11.34 5.44
C SER A 34 -2.33 11.84 4.46
N VAL A 35 -2.76 12.44 3.36
CA VAL A 35 -1.89 13.08 2.36
C VAL A 35 -2.41 14.47 2.04
N THR A 36 -1.49 15.36 1.68
CA THR A 36 -1.85 16.68 1.14
C THR A 36 -2.64 16.54 -0.16
N PRO A 37 -3.48 17.53 -0.52
CA PRO A 37 -4.33 17.46 -1.72
C PRO A 37 -3.54 17.25 -3.02
N ASN A 38 -2.30 17.74 -3.08
CA ASN A 38 -1.41 17.58 -4.23
C ASN A 38 -0.65 16.23 -4.23
N GLY A 39 -0.86 15.37 -3.22
CA GLY A 39 -0.19 14.08 -3.06
C GLY A 39 1.28 14.14 -2.65
N VAL A 40 1.94 15.30 -2.73
CA VAL A 40 3.39 15.45 -2.56
C VAL A 40 3.89 15.14 -1.14
N LEU A 41 3.08 15.43 -0.12
CA LEU A 41 3.42 15.24 1.28
C LEU A 41 2.40 14.35 1.98
N GLY A 42 2.87 13.27 2.61
CA GLY A 42 2.09 12.37 3.44
C GLY A 42 2.43 12.50 4.92
N TYR A 43 1.41 12.33 5.77
CA TYR A 43 1.50 12.41 7.22
C TYR A 43 1.26 11.04 7.85
N ASN A 44 2.03 10.74 8.90
CA ASN A 44 1.96 9.47 9.62
C ASN A 44 2.01 8.28 8.63
N CYS A 45 3.14 8.18 7.93
CA CYS A 45 3.33 7.24 6.84
C CYS A 45 4.28 6.08 7.22
N PRO A 46 4.02 5.21 8.22
CA PRO A 46 4.94 4.12 8.52
C PRO A 46 5.27 3.26 7.29
N PRO A 47 6.50 2.70 7.23
CA PRO A 47 6.89 1.80 6.15
C PRO A 47 5.92 0.62 6.10
N PHE A 48 5.43 0.33 4.90
CA PHE A 48 4.53 -0.78 4.66
C PHE A 48 5.30 -1.91 4.01
N ASP A 49 5.41 -3.03 4.72
CA ASP A 49 5.99 -4.25 4.19
C ASP A 49 4.88 -5.31 4.03
N PRO A 50 4.49 -5.65 2.79
CA PRO A 50 3.40 -6.62 2.57
C PRO A 50 3.78 -8.04 3.02
N ALA A 51 5.07 -8.37 3.07
CA ALA A 51 5.54 -9.67 3.54
C ALA A 51 5.33 -9.86 5.05
N SER A 52 5.26 -8.76 5.81
CA SER A 52 5.01 -8.77 7.25
C SER A 52 3.56 -9.09 7.63
N GLY A 53 2.64 -9.21 6.67
CA GLY A 53 1.23 -9.52 6.91
C GLY A 53 0.45 -8.41 7.64
N TYR A 54 1.07 -7.24 7.83
CA TYR A 54 0.44 -6.08 8.42
C TYR A 54 -0.52 -5.45 7.40
N SER A 55 -1.77 -5.17 7.80
CA SER A 55 -2.74 -4.48 6.94
C SER A 55 -2.61 -2.97 7.12
N CYS A 56 -2.44 -2.25 6.03
CA CYS A 56 -2.39 -0.79 6.05
C CYS A 56 -3.74 -0.23 6.51
N SER A 57 -3.76 0.47 7.66
CA SER A 57 -4.98 1.10 8.20
C SER A 57 -5.32 2.45 7.54
N GLY A 58 -4.41 2.98 6.72
CA GLY A 58 -4.55 4.25 5.99
C GLY A 58 -4.55 4.07 4.48
N GLN A 59 -4.11 5.10 3.76
CA GLN A 59 -3.91 5.04 2.31
C GLN A 59 -2.51 4.52 2.00
N LYS A 60 -2.43 3.46 1.20
CA LYS A 60 -1.16 2.97 0.67
C LYS A 60 -0.63 4.00 -0.34
N ARG A 61 0.61 4.43 -0.16
CA ARG A 61 1.27 5.46 -0.98
C ARG A 61 2.70 5.06 -1.28
N CYS A 62 3.19 5.49 -2.43
CA CYS A 62 4.59 5.37 -2.80
C CYS A 62 5.29 6.69 -2.52
N CYS A 63 6.32 6.70 -1.68
CA CYS A 63 7.07 7.93 -1.39
C CYS A 63 8.56 7.72 -1.71
N VAL A 64 9.22 8.79 -2.16
CA VAL A 64 10.66 8.79 -2.49
C VAL A 64 11.49 8.78 -1.21
N TYR A 65 11.07 9.55 -0.21
CA TYR A 65 11.79 9.75 1.02
C TYR A 65 10.81 9.86 2.20
N GLN A 66 11.25 9.40 3.37
CA GLN A 66 10.57 9.63 4.63
C GLN A 66 11.55 10.22 5.64
N ASP A 67 11.13 11.23 6.38
CA ASP A 67 11.89 11.77 7.48
C ASP A 67 11.68 10.97 8.79
N THR A 68 12.50 11.23 9.80
CA THR A 68 12.42 10.54 11.10
C THR A 68 11.14 10.84 11.88
N ASN A 69 10.38 11.87 11.50
CA ASN A 69 9.09 12.20 12.12
C ASN A 69 7.91 11.47 11.44
N GLY A 70 8.17 10.66 10.41
CA GLY A 70 7.15 9.86 9.73
C GLY A 70 6.40 10.60 8.62
N PHE A 71 6.90 11.74 8.15
CA PHE A 71 6.38 12.42 6.96
C PHE A 71 7.01 11.82 5.70
N GLY A 72 6.17 11.46 4.74
CA GLY A 72 6.59 11.00 3.42
C GLY A 72 6.63 12.16 2.43
N TYR A 73 7.71 12.27 1.66
CA TYR A 73 7.90 13.31 0.64
C TYR A 73 7.97 12.70 -0.75
N GLY A 74 7.45 13.45 -1.73
CA GLY A 74 7.32 12.98 -3.11
C GLY A 74 6.37 11.79 -3.19
N CYS A 75 5.28 11.82 -2.41
CA CYS A 75 4.34 10.71 -2.38
C CYS A 75 3.44 10.70 -3.63
N SER A 76 3.05 9.50 -4.06
CA SER A 76 2.16 9.21 -5.18
C SER A 76 1.22 8.07 -4.80
N ASP A 77 0.12 7.88 -5.53
CA ASP A 77 -0.69 6.66 -5.38
C ASP A 77 0.17 5.43 -5.68
N ALA A 78 0.04 4.42 -4.80
CA ALA A 78 0.63 3.10 -4.95
C ALA A 78 -0.33 2.17 -5.70
#